data_AF-A0A7X7QJ19-F1
#
_entry.id   AF-A0A7X7QJ19-F1
#
_cell.length_a   1.000
_cell.length_b   1.000
_cell.length_c   1.000
_cell.angle_alpha   90.00
_cell.angle_beta   90.00
_cell.angle_gamma   90.00
#
_symmetry.space_group_name_H-M   'P 1'
#
loop_
_entity.id
_entity.type
_entity.pdbx_description
1 polymer ?
#
loop_
_entity_poly.entity_id
_entity_poly.type
_entity_poly.pdbx_seq_one_letter_code
_entity_poly.pdbx_strand_id
1 'polypeptide(L)'
;MFLSGRQHAGENLRDVLSHRAETLTAPIQMCDALSRNLPADLKTIVAHCLAHGRRQFVDVAESFPDECRYVLESLAVVYRNDATAREQKMSSSARRHFHQINSGPVMSLIHICELCVANPFDYLTELERHADELTANPRDWMPWNYRATLAGPAASSVAG
;
A
#
# COMPACT_ATOMS: atom_id res chain seq x y z
N MET A 1 -14.72 -14.88 -20.25
CA MET A 1 -15.19 -16.03 -19.44
C MET A 1 -15.75 -15.48 -18.14
N PHE A 2 -16.88 -16.01 -17.68
CA PHE A 2 -17.50 -15.63 -16.40
C PHE A 2 -17.75 -16.93 -15.63
N LEU A 3 -17.33 -16.98 -14.36
CA LEU A 3 -17.43 -18.16 -13.49
C LEU A 3 -18.28 -17.80 -12.27
N SER A 4 -19.31 -18.61 -12.01
CA SER A 4 -20.14 -18.54 -10.81
C SER A 4 -20.42 -19.96 -10.29
N GLY A 5 -20.57 -20.12 -8.98
CA GLY A 5 -20.74 -21.44 -8.37
C GLY A 5 -20.47 -21.42 -6.88
N ARG A 6 -20.29 -22.62 -6.30
CA ARG A 6 -20.00 -22.79 -4.87
C ARG A 6 -18.54 -22.48 -4.50
N GLN A 7 -17.65 -22.50 -5.49
CA GLN A 7 -16.23 -22.22 -5.31
C GLN A 7 -16.00 -20.73 -4.98
N HIS A 8 -15.06 -20.47 -4.09
CA HIS A 8 -14.54 -19.13 -3.83
C HIS A 8 -13.76 -18.59 -5.04
N ALA A 9 -13.49 -17.28 -5.06
CA ALA A 9 -12.84 -16.65 -6.20
C ALA A 9 -11.41 -17.16 -6.43
N GLY A 10 -10.67 -17.45 -5.35
CA GLY A 10 -9.32 -18.02 -5.44
C GLY A 10 -9.30 -19.43 -6.04
N GLU A 11 -10.28 -20.27 -5.71
CA GLU A 11 -10.42 -21.63 -6.25
C GLU A 11 -10.71 -21.59 -7.76
N ASN A 12 -11.69 -20.76 -8.16
CA ASN A 12 -11.98 -20.55 -9.59
C ASN A 12 -10.76 -19.98 -10.35
N LEU A 13 -10.01 -19.05 -9.73
CA LEU A 13 -8.80 -18.51 -10.34
C LEU A 13 -7.72 -19.58 -10.49
N ARG A 14 -7.57 -20.47 -9.50
CA ARG A 14 -6.63 -21.59 -9.56
C ARG A 14 -6.92 -22.51 -10.74
N ASP A 15 -8.18 -22.91 -10.91
CA ASP A 15 -8.63 -23.76 -12.03
C ASP A 15 -8.36 -23.10 -13.39
N VAL A 16 -8.54 -21.78 -13.50
CA VAL A 16 -8.22 -21.06 -14.73
C VAL A 16 -6.70 -21.02 -14.98
N LEU A 17 -5.92 -20.77 -13.92
CA LEU A 17 -4.47 -20.64 -14.02
C LEU A 17 -3.75 -21.98 -14.22
N SER A 18 -4.34 -23.12 -13.83
CA SER A 18 -3.77 -24.45 -14.14
C SER A 18 -3.73 -24.76 -15.65
N HIS A 19 -4.50 -24.02 -16.46
CA HIS A 19 -4.46 -24.11 -17.91
C HIS A 19 -3.59 -23.04 -18.58
N ARG A 20 -2.98 -22.13 -17.80
CA ARG A 20 -2.13 -21.05 -18.32
C ARG A 20 -0.76 -21.60 -18.69
N ALA A 21 -0.26 -21.24 -19.88
CA ALA A 21 1.09 -21.58 -20.30
C ALA A 21 2.15 -21.02 -19.33
N GLU A 22 3.07 -21.87 -18.86
CA GLU A 22 4.12 -21.52 -17.90
C GLU A 22 5.11 -20.45 -18.42
N THR A 23 5.22 -20.32 -19.74
CA THR A 23 6.09 -19.32 -20.38
C THR A 23 5.57 -17.89 -20.28
N LEU A 24 4.30 -17.70 -19.89
CA LEU A 24 3.71 -16.38 -19.72
C LEU A 24 4.07 -15.80 -18.36
N THR A 25 4.22 -14.48 -18.33
CA THR A 25 4.42 -13.75 -17.07
C THR A 25 3.23 -13.92 -16.12
N ALA A 26 3.52 -13.78 -14.83
CA ALA A 26 2.52 -13.85 -13.76
C ALA A 26 1.38 -12.86 -14.05
N PRO A 27 0.12 -13.32 -14.01
CA PRO A 27 -1.02 -12.45 -14.27
C PRO A 27 -1.24 -11.49 -13.08
N ILE A 28 -1.77 -10.31 -13.40
CA ILE A 28 -2.24 -9.37 -12.39
C ILE A 28 -3.62 -9.82 -11.90
N GLN A 29 -3.73 -10.08 -10.61
CA GLN A 29 -4.97 -10.47 -9.93
C GLN A 29 -5.52 -9.26 -9.18
N MET A 30 -6.67 -8.75 -9.60
CA MET A 30 -7.35 -7.67 -8.87
C MET A 30 -8.45 -8.25 -7.97
N CYS A 31 -8.33 -8.04 -6.66
CA CYS A 31 -9.30 -8.53 -5.67
C CYS A 31 -9.28 -7.67 -4.40
N ASP A 32 -10.20 -7.88 -3.47
CA ASP A 32 -10.03 -7.37 -2.09
C ASP A 32 -8.96 -8.18 -1.32
N ALA A 33 -8.74 -7.86 -0.04
CA ALA A 33 -7.72 -8.50 0.80
C ALA A 33 -8.18 -9.82 1.45
N LEU A 34 -9.38 -10.34 1.14
CA LEU A 34 -9.85 -11.60 1.70
C LEU A 34 -9.00 -12.77 1.19
N SER A 35 -8.48 -13.59 2.11
CA SER A 35 -7.61 -14.73 1.80
C SER A 35 -8.22 -15.72 0.79
N ARG A 36 -9.54 -15.90 0.82
CA ARG A 36 -10.30 -16.75 -0.11
C ARG A 36 -10.28 -16.29 -1.57
N ASN A 37 -9.69 -15.14 -1.87
CA ASN A 37 -9.47 -14.68 -3.24
C ASN A 37 -8.13 -15.17 -3.82
N LEU A 38 -7.19 -15.65 -3.01
CA LEU A 38 -5.86 -16.07 -3.49
C LEU A 38 -5.90 -17.50 -4.07
N PRO A 39 -5.20 -17.78 -5.19
CA PRO A 39 -5.22 -19.09 -5.85
C PRO A 39 -4.24 -20.10 -5.22
N ALA A 40 -4.17 -20.10 -3.89
CA ALA A 40 -3.28 -20.95 -3.08
C ALA A 40 -1.82 -20.96 -3.55
N ASP A 41 -1.42 -21.99 -4.31
CA ASP A 41 -0.07 -22.31 -4.74
C ASP A 41 0.38 -21.60 -6.03
N LEU A 42 -0.53 -20.98 -6.78
CA LEU A 42 -0.21 -20.35 -8.06
C LEU A 42 0.23 -18.89 -7.91
N LYS A 43 1.27 -18.51 -8.65
CA LYS A 43 1.88 -17.17 -8.58
C LYS A 43 1.06 -16.13 -9.35
N THR A 44 0.59 -15.10 -8.65
CA THR A 44 -0.06 -13.91 -9.22
C THR A 44 0.60 -12.64 -8.69
N ILE A 45 0.49 -11.56 -9.46
CA ILE A 45 0.77 -10.20 -8.97
C ILE A 45 -0.53 -9.69 -8.37
N VAL A 46 -0.67 -9.74 -7.05
CA VAL A 46 -1.90 -9.31 -6.37
C VAL A 46 -2.00 -7.79 -6.35
N ALA A 47 -3.13 -7.26 -6.79
CA ALA A 47 -3.48 -5.85 -6.78
C ALA A 47 -4.74 -5.66 -5.95
N HIS A 48 -4.58 -5.28 -4.68
CA HIS A 48 -5.71 -5.11 -3.78
C HIS A 48 -6.58 -3.90 -4.14
N CYS A 49 -7.89 -4.07 -4.02
CA CYS A 49 -8.87 -3.06 -4.35
C CYS A 49 -8.88 -1.93 -3.30
N LEU A 50 -8.43 -0.74 -3.71
CA LEU A 50 -8.43 0.46 -2.85
C LEU A 50 -9.81 0.83 -2.30
N ALA A 51 -10.89 0.59 -3.05
CA ALA A 51 -12.24 0.89 -2.59
C ALA A 51 -12.67 -0.01 -1.41
N HIS A 52 -12.33 -1.30 -1.47
CA HIS A 52 -12.59 -2.23 -0.36
C HIS A 52 -11.68 -1.91 0.84
N GLY A 53 -10.39 -1.65 0.60
CA GLY A 53 -9.46 -1.24 1.67
C GLY A 53 -9.92 0.04 2.37
N ARG A 54 -10.28 1.08 1.61
CA ARG A 54 -10.82 2.35 2.15
C ARG A 54 -12.03 2.12 3.05
N ARG A 55 -12.97 1.25 2.66
CA ARG A 55 -14.16 0.95 3.47
C ARG A 55 -13.77 0.37 4.82
N GLN A 56 -12.84 -0.58 4.85
CA GLN A 56 -12.36 -1.18 6.10
C GLN A 56 -11.77 -0.13 7.06
N PHE A 57 -11.03 0.86 6.56
CA PHE A 57 -10.54 1.96 7.39
C PHE A 57 -11.64 2.91 7.86
N VAL A 58 -12.69 3.13 7.07
CA VAL A 58 -13.86 3.90 7.52
C VAL A 58 -14.58 3.17 8.65
N ASP A 59 -14.75 1.85 8.54
CA ASP A 59 -15.48 1.03 9.51
C ASP A 59 -14.84 1.05 10.91
N VAL A 60 -13.53 1.32 11.01
CA VAL A 60 -12.78 1.34 12.28
C VAL A 60 -12.29 2.73 12.69
N ALA A 61 -12.67 3.78 11.96
CA ALA A 61 -12.18 5.14 12.18
C ALA A 61 -12.54 5.72 13.55
N GLU A 62 -13.67 5.32 14.15
CA GLU A 62 -14.03 5.76 15.51
C GLU A 62 -13.11 5.18 16.58
N SER A 63 -12.54 3.99 16.33
CA SER A 63 -11.62 3.31 17.26
C SER A 63 -10.18 3.78 17.10
N PHE A 64 -9.78 4.14 15.87
CA PHE A 64 -8.41 4.54 15.51
C PHE A 64 -8.41 5.81 14.64
N PRO A 65 -8.84 6.96 15.18
CA PRO A 65 -9.15 8.14 14.37
C PRO A 65 -7.95 8.73 13.66
N ASP A 66 -6.78 8.77 14.31
CA ASP A 66 -5.58 9.40 13.74
C ASP A 66 -4.93 8.51 12.67
N GLU A 67 -4.82 7.20 12.92
CA GLU A 67 -4.29 6.22 11.97
C GLU A 67 -5.20 6.08 10.74
N CYS A 68 -6.51 6.00 10.95
CA CYS A 68 -7.46 5.90 9.85
C CYS A 68 -7.50 7.20 9.04
N ARG A 69 -7.47 8.38 9.69
CA ARG A 69 -7.39 9.67 8.99
C ARG A 69 -6.21 9.69 8.04
N TYR A 70 -5.02 9.31 8.51
CA TYR A 70 -3.82 9.29 7.70
C TYR A 70 -3.96 8.41 6.44
N VAL A 71 -4.45 7.18 6.60
CA VAL A 71 -4.62 6.26 5.47
C VAL A 71 -5.69 6.79 4.51
N LEU A 72 -6.81 7.29 5.02
CA LEU A 72 -7.90 7.82 4.20
C LEU A 72 -7.47 9.08 3.41
N GLU A 73 -6.67 9.96 4.01
CA GLU A 73 -6.11 11.14 3.35
C GLU A 73 -5.09 10.77 2.28
N SER A 74 -4.25 9.76 2.55
CA SER A 74 -3.31 9.20 1.58
C SER A 74 -4.06 8.62 0.38
N LEU A 75 -5.10 7.81 0.62
CA LEU A 75 -5.95 7.28 -0.46
C LEU A 75 -6.69 8.40 -1.21
N ALA A 76 -7.06 9.49 -0.54
CA ALA A 76 -7.71 10.63 -1.19
C ALA A 76 -6.81 11.29 -2.26
N VAL A 77 -5.47 11.26 -2.10
CA VAL A 77 -4.53 11.70 -3.16
C VAL A 77 -4.75 10.90 -4.44
N VAL A 78 -4.86 9.57 -4.33
CA VAL A 78 -5.05 8.67 -5.48
C VAL A 78 -6.37 8.97 -6.20
N TYR A 79 -7.46 9.17 -5.44
CA TYR A 79 -8.77 9.48 -6.01
C TYR A 79 -8.81 10.87 -6.66
N ARG A 80 -8.16 11.88 -6.06
CA ARG A 80 -8.02 13.21 -6.69
C ARG A 80 -7.27 13.12 -8.02
N ASN A 81 -6.17 12.38 -8.05
CA ASN A 81 -5.41 12.16 -9.27
C ASN A 81 -6.23 11.43 -10.34
N ASP A 82 -7.05 10.45 -9.97
CA ASP A 82 -7.92 9.76 -10.93
C ASP A 82 -8.98 10.72 -11.52
N ALA A 83 -9.54 11.61 -10.70
CA ALA A 83 -10.44 12.67 -11.16
C ALA A 83 -9.74 13.63 -12.14
N THR A 84 -8.55 14.12 -11.79
CA THR A 84 -7.74 14.98 -12.65
C THR A 84 -7.41 14.31 -13.99
N ALA A 85 -7.01 13.04 -13.98
CA ALA A 85 -6.70 12.31 -15.21
C ALA A 85 -7.93 12.15 -16.13
N ARG A 86 -9.12 11.98 -15.54
CA ARG A 86 -10.40 11.93 -16.27
C ARG A 86 -10.77 13.28 -16.85
N GLU A 87 -10.69 14.34 -16.06
CA GLU A 87 -10.97 15.72 -16.49
C GLU A 87 -10.08 16.15 -17.65
N GLN A 88 -8.79 15.80 -17.58
CA GLN A 88 -7.81 16.08 -18.63
C GLN A 88 -7.88 15.10 -19.82
N LYS A 89 -8.79 14.11 -19.78
CA LYS A 89 -8.97 13.07 -20.81
C LYS A 89 -7.65 12.41 -21.22
N MET A 90 -6.80 12.11 -20.23
CA MET A 90 -5.48 11.53 -20.48
C MET A 90 -5.59 10.20 -21.21
N SER A 91 -4.67 9.96 -22.16
CA SER A 91 -4.51 8.64 -22.75
C SER A 91 -4.11 7.60 -21.70
N SER A 92 -4.28 6.31 -21.98
CA SER A 92 -3.92 5.23 -21.06
C SER A 92 -2.45 5.30 -20.59
N SER A 93 -1.53 5.66 -21.50
CA SER A 93 -0.10 5.82 -21.18
C SER A 93 0.17 7.07 -20.35
N ALA A 94 -0.43 8.21 -20.72
CA ALA A 94 -0.29 9.46 -19.98
C ALA A 94 -0.86 9.34 -18.55
N ARG A 95 -2.04 8.74 -18.41
CA ARG A 95 -2.66 8.45 -17.11
C ARG A 95 -1.76 7.57 -16.24
N ARG A 96 -1.20 6.50 -16.81
CA ARG A 96 -0.28 5.61 -16.08
C ARG A 96 0.94 6.38 -15.57
N HIS A 97 1.58 7.15 -16.44
CA HIS A 97 2.76 7.95 -16.06
C HIS A 97 2.41 8.99 -14.99
N PHE A 98 1.27 9.68 -15.15
CA PHE A 98 0.76 10.61 -14.17
C PHE A 98 0.55 9.96 -12.80
N HIS A 99 -0.07 8.79 -12.72
CA HIS A 99 -0.24 8.08 -11.45
C HIS A 99 1.08 7.56 -10.88
N GLN A 100 2.04 7.13 -11.70
CA GLN A 100 3.36 6.71 -11.21
C GLN A 100 4.07 7.85 -10.47
N ILE A 101 3.98 9.07 -10.99
CA ILE A 101 4.60 10.25 -10.37
C ILE A 101 3.78 10.75 -9.18
N ASN A 102 2.47 10.91 -9.35
CA ASN A 102 1.64 11.68 -8.42
C ASN A 102 0.90 10.82 -7.38
N SER A 103 0.75 9.52 -7.62
CA SER A 103 0.12 8.56 -6.69
C SER A 103 1.11 7.51 -6.16
N GLY A 104 2.15 7.19 -6.92
CA GLY A 104 3.16 6.20 -6.58
C GLY A 104 3.80 6.39 -5.20
N PRO A 105 4.26 7.61 -4.83
CA PRO A 105 4.89 7.84 -3.53
C PRO A 105 4.02 7.44 -2.34
N VAL A 106 2.73 7.81 -2.35
CA VAL A 106 1.80 7.50 -1.25
C VAL A 106 1.52 5.99 -1.19
N MET A 107 1.41 5.33 -2.34
CA MET A 107 1.19 3.88 -2.43
C MET A 107 2.41 3.10 -1.92
N SER A 108 3.61 3.54 -2.26
CA SER A 108 4.86 2.94 -1.80
C SER A 108 5.08 3.12 -0.31
N LEU A 109 4.73 4.29 0.24
CA LEU A 109 4.91 4.58 1.66
C LEU A 109 4.02 3.69 2.54
N ILE A 110 2.73 3.56 2.20
CA ILE A 110 1.82 2.64 2.90
C ILE A 110 2.40 1.23 2.91
N HIS A 111 2.91 0.78 1.76
CA HIS A 111 3.49 -0.55 1.61
C HIS A 111 4.78 -0.75 2.41
N ILE A 112 5.69 0.24 2.44
CA ILE A 112 6.94 0.13 3.18
C ILE A 112 6.67 0.15 4.69
N CYS A 113 5.75 0.99 5.17
CA CYS A 113 5.42 1.02 6.59
C CYS A 113 4.77 -0.29 7.06
N GLU A 114 3.95 -0.93 6.23
CA GLU A 114 3.44 -2.29 6.47
C GLU A 114 4.59 -3.31 6.60
N LEU A 115 5.54 -3.31 5.66
CA LEU A 115 6.69 -4.22 5.68
C LEU A 115 7.63 -4.00 6.88
N CYS A 116 7.69 -2.78 7.40
CA CYS A 116 8.58 -2.41 8.50
C CYS A 116 7.89 -2.44 9.87
N VAL A 117 6.61 -2.83 9.95
CA VAL A 117 5.79 -2.77 11.17
C VAL A 117 5.86 -1.36 11.82
N ALA A 118 6.00 -0.34 10.97
CA ALA A 118 6.10 1.05 11.37
C ALA A 118 4.73 1.70 11.21
N ASN A 119 4.31 2.52 12.17
CA ASN A 119 3.12 3.34 11.98
C ASN A 119 3.48 4.44 10.95
N PRO A 120 2.83 4.49 9.77
CA PRO A 120 3.18 5.43 8.71
C PRO A 120 2.88 6.89 9.07
N PHE A 121 1.90 7.14 9.95
CA PHE A 121 1.59 8.48 10.45
C PHE A 121 2.68 8.98 11.39
N ASP A 122 3.08 8.15 12.35
CA ASP A 122 4.19 8.40 13.26
C ASP A 122 5.48 8.68 12.46
N TYR A 123 5.80 7.79 11.52
CA TYR A 123 6.96 7.95 10.66
C TYR A 123 6.97 9.27 9.88
N LEU A 124 5.90 9.61 9.16
CA LEU A 124 5.87 10.87 8.39
C LEU A 124 5.87 12.12 9.26
N THR A 125 5.16 12.09 10.39
CA THR A 125 5.13 13.21 11.33
C THR A 125 6.55 13.52 11.81
N GLU A 126 7.33 12.48 12.10
CA GLU A 126 8.71 12.63 12.54
C GLU A 126 9.65 13.04 11.39
N LEU A 127 9.42 12.57 10.15
CA LEU A 127 10.14 13.09 8.98
C LEU A 127 9.90 14.60 8.77
N GLU A 128 8.66 15.06 8.94
CA GLU A 128 8.30 16.47 8.75
C GLU A 128 8.90 17.35 9.85
N ARG A 129 8.85 16.90 11.11
CA ARG A 129 9.43 17.61 12.25
C ARG A 129 10.95 17.73 12.20
N HIS A 130 11.60 16.75 11.58
CA HIS A 130 13.06 16.66 11.48
C HIS A 130 13.57 16.81 10.04
N ALA A 131 12.89 17.61 9.22
CA ALA A 131 13.20 17.77 7.80
C ALA A 131 14.65 18.19 7.51
N ASP A 132 15.23 19.04 8.35
CA ASP A 132 16.63 19.48 8.22
C ASP A 132 17.61 18.33 8.52
N GLU A 133 17.32 17.54 9.55
CA GLU A 133 18.14 16.36 9.95
C GLU A 133 18.00 15.21 8.95
N LEU A 134 16.79 14.99 8.43
CA LEU A 134 16.51 14.09 7.32
C LEU A 134 17.31 14.48 6.07
N THR A 135 17.35 15.77 5.75
CA THR A 135 18.11 16.27 4.59
C THR A 135 19.62 16.05 4.77
N ALA A 136 20.11 16.24 5.99
CA ALA A 136 21.51 16.01 6.31
C ALA A 136 21.89 14.51 6.33
N ASN A 137 21.04 13.65 6.90
CA ASN A 137 21.34 12.23 7.17
C ASN A 137 20.16 11.31 6.81
N PRO A 138 19.77 11.19 5.53
CA PRO A 138 18.54 10.52 5.14
C PRO A 138 18.50 9.02 5.50
N ARG A 139 19.67 8.37 5.62
CA ARG A 139 19.76 6.95 5.98
C ARG A 139 19.28 6.64 7.39
N ASP A 140 19.34 7.60 8.30
CA ASP A 140 18.96 7.42 9.70
C ASP A 140 17.45 7.61 9.92
N TRP A 141 16.76 8.09 8.90
CA TRP A 141 15.33 8.40 8.92
C TRP A 141 14.54 7.47 8.01
N MET A 142 14.89 6.19 7.96
CA MET A 142 14.12 5.16 7.28
C MET A 142 13.02 4.59 8.21
N PRO A 143 11.96 3.97 7.68
CA PRO A 143 10.86 3.44 8.50
C PRO A 143 11.29 2.42 9.57
N TRP A 144 12.43 1.77 9.39
CA TRP A 144 12.97 0.75 10.30
C TRP A 144 14.00 1.27 11.32
N ASN A 145 14.44 2.53 11.24
CA ASN A 145 15.44 3.08 12.17
C ASN A 145 15.13 4.49 12.70
N TYR A 146 14.12 5.21 12.17
CA TYR A 146 13.80 6.56 12.65
C TYR A 146 13.53 6.64 14.16
N ARG A 147 12.93 5.62 14.77
CA ARG A 147 12.71 5.56 16.23
C ARG A 147 14.01 5.49 17.03
N ALA A 148 15.03 4.80 16.52
CA ALA A 148 16.34 4.75 17.16
C ALA A 148 17.04 6.12 17.04
N THR A 149 16.86 6.79 15.91
CA THR A 149 17.35 8.16 15.67
C THR A 149 16.72 9.15 16.65
N LEU A 150 15.40 9.04 16.88
CA LEU A 150 14.69 9.84 17.89
C LEU A 150 15.14 9.57 19.33
N ALA A 151 15.48 8.31 19.66
CA ALA A 151 15.93 7.95 21.00
C ALA A 151 17.31 8.52 21.35
N GLY A 152 18.09 8.90 20.34
CA GLY A 152 19.47 9.39 20.49
C GLY A 152 20.41 8.36 21.15
N PRO A 153 21.69 8.72 21.35
CA PRO A 153 22.68 7.81 21.95
C PRO A 153 22.47 7.52 23.45
N ALA A 154 21.45 8.09 24.12
CA ALA A 154 21.29 8.01 25.57
C ALA A 154 20.51 6.78 26.09
N ALA A 155 19.85 6.00 25.22
CA ALA A 155 18.93 4.94 25.66
C ALA A 155 19.54 3.54 25.90
N SER A 156 20.87 3.39 25.83
CA SER A 156 21.55 2.08 25.99
C SER A 156 22.30 1.88 27.33
N SER A 157 22.10 2.71 28.36
CA SER A 157 22.81 2.54 29.64
C SER A 157 21.90 2.32 30.87
N VAL A 158 20.95 1.39 30.82
CA VAL A 158 20.41 0.79 32.06
C VAL A 158 20.12 -0.70 31.84
N ALA A 159 21.17 -1.51 31.90
CA ALA A 159 21.10 -2.91 32.28
C ALA A 159 22.40 -3.23 33.03
N GLY A 160 22.38 -2.95 34.34
CA GLY A 160 23.35 -3.46 35.32
C GLY A 160 22.73 -4.61 36.08
#